data_AF-A7TPT1-F1
#
_entry.id   AF-A7TPT1-F1
#
_cell.length_a   1.000
_cell.length_b   1.000
_cell.length_c   1.000
_cell.angle_alpha   90.00
_cell.angle_beta   90.00
_cell.angle_gamma   90.00
#
_symmetry.space_group_name_H-M   'P 1'
#
loop_
_entity.id
_entity.type
_entity.pdbx_description
1 polymer ?
#
loop_
_entity_poly.entity_id
_entity_poly.type
_entity_poly.pdbx_seq_one_letter_code
_entity_poly.pdbx_strand_id
1 'polypeptide(L)'
;MEPNSSDNFEYVLQLTRILSTECRSSRQQTEHINHILSKVAKLSGVSYEQYSEGVDKTTQERYDAISGKSEIETLVSENYNLIYKIEQQDYMNKKVWTLINHVNEHINSIRIFLKEQKLLKTTKYKDILNEKIVIQENIVDQNTQVLMKSKDSMVLKINEVLQKLSIVLKEIDFTKIEQNSDYFKFKESLIFLKNNFEVDLTIPNM
;
A
#
# COMPACT_ATOMS: atom_id res chain seq x y z
N MET A 1 4.77 4.03 -5.14
CA MET A 1 3.66 4.95 -4.82
C MET A 1 4.24 5.98 -3.88
N GLU A 2 4.60 7.12 -4.45
CA GLU A 2 5.27 8.22 -3.74
C GLU A 2 4.31 8.91 -2.75
N PRO A 3 4.84 9.47 -1.65
CA PRO A 3 4.08 9.82 -0.47
C PRO A 3 3.37 11.18 -0.61
N ASN A 4 2.29 11.33 0.16
CA ASN A 4 1.37 12.46 0.36
C ASN A 4 1.99 13.84 0.73
N SER A 5 3.19 14.18 0.24
CA SER A 5 3.82 15.49 0.49
C SER A 5 3.29 16.61 -0.42
N SER A 6 2.71 16.24 -1.58
CA SER A 6 2.13 17.20 -2.53
C SER A 6 0.91 17.93 -1.96
N ASP A 7 0.10 17.26 -1.13
CA ASP A 7 -1.15 17.82 -0.61
C ASP A 7 -0.92 18.90 0.46
N ASN A 8 0.16 18.80 1.24
CA ASN A 8 0.45 19.77 2.31
C ASN A 8 0.88 21.13 1.75
N PHE A 9 1.69 21.14 0.68
CA PHE A 9 2.09 22.38 0.01
C PHE A 9 0.94 23.00 -0.78
N GLU A 10 0.10 22.18 -1.42
CA GLU A 10 -1.11 22.67 -2.10
C GLU A 10 -2.10 23.28 -1.11
N TYR A 11 -2.26 22.68 0.08
CA TYR A 11 -3.11 23.23 1.13
C TYR A 11 -2.60 24.58 1.67
N VAL A 12 -1.29 24.72 1.92
CA VAL A 12 -0.68 25.99 2.33
C VAL A 12 -0.82 27.07 1.24
N LEU A 13 -0.67 26.68 -0.03
CA LEU A 13 -0.87 27.58 -1.16
C LEU A 13 -2.33 28.07 -1.24
N GLN A 14 -3.30 27.18 -1.03
CA GLN A 14 -4.73 27.53 -0.99
C GLN A 14 -5.05 28.48 0.15
N LEU A 15 -4.54 28.22 1.36
CA LEU A 15 -4.71 29.12 2.51
C LEU A 15 -4.13 30.51 2.23
N THR A 16 -2.94 30.57 1.60
CA THR A 16 -2.29 31.84 1.26
C THR A 16 -3.09 32.62 0.21
N ARG A 17 -3.69 31.92 -0.78
CA ARG A 17 -4.59 32.54 -1.77
C ARG A 17 -5.85 33.10 -1.13
N ILE A 18 -6.46 32.37 -0.20
CA ILE A 18 -7.65 32.82 0.53
C ILE A 18 -7.32 34.07 1.36
N LEU A 19 -6.24 34.03 2.15
CA LEU A 19 -5.80 35.17 2.95
C LEU A 19 -5.52 36.41 2.09
N SER A 20 -4.85 36.24 0.95
CA SER A 20 -4.57 37.35 0.04
C SER A 20 -5.86 37.97 -0.54
N THR A 21 -6.87 37.13 -0.78
CA THR A 21 -8.18 37.57 -1.29
C THR A 21 -8.95 38.34 -0.21
N GLU A 22 -8.94 37.83 1.02
CA GLU A 22 -9.56 38.49 2.19
C GLU A 22 -8.88 39.83 2.52
N CYS A 23 -7.55 39.91 2.48
CA CYS A 23 -6.83 41.18 2.66
C CYS A 23 -7.22 42.22 1.60
N ARG A 24 -7.40 41.78 0.34
CA ARG A 24 -7.83 42.68 -0.74
C ARG A 24 -9.28 43.13 -0.56
N SER A 25 -10.16 42.23 -0.16
CA SER A 25 -11.56 42.53 0.16
C SER A 25 -11.67 43.53 1.32
N SER A 26 -10.93 43.30 2.41
CA SER A 26 -10.87 44.19 3.58
C SER A 26 -10.36 45.60 3.23
N ARG A 27 -9.36 45.70 2.34
CA ARG A 27 -8.88 46.99 1.84
C ARG A 27 -9.96 47.74 1.04
N GLN A 28 -10.69 47.04 0.17
CA GLN A 28 -11.79 47.65 -0.60
C GLN A 28 -12.94 48.11 0.31
N GLN A 29 -13.27 47.34 1.35
CA GLN A 29 -14.26 47.75 2.33
C GLN A 29 -13.82 48.98 3.12
N THR A 30 -12.54 49.04 3.52
CA THR A 30 -11.95 50.22 4.17
C THR A 30 -12.01 51.46 3.26
N GLU A 31 -11.66 51.32 1.97
CA GLU A 31 -11.78 52.42 1.00
C GLU A 31 -13.23 52.88 0.80
N HIS A 32 -14.18 51.94 0.82
CA HIS A 32 -15.60 52.27 0.75
C HIS A 32 -16.08 53.05 1.97
N ILE A 33 -15.67 52.64 3.18
CA ILE A 33 -15.98 53.36 4.43
C ILE A 33 -15.38 54.77 4.38
N ASN A 34 -14.12 54.92 3.97
CA ASN A 34 -13.48 56.22 3.82
C ASN A 34 -14.22 57.11 2.81
N HIS A 35 -14.69 56.54 1.70
CA HIS A 35 -15.49 57.28 0.72
C HIS A 35 -16.82 57.75 1.31
N ILE A 36 -17.52 56.91 2.07
CA ILE A 36 -18.75 57.29 2.77
C ILE A 36 -18.46 58.41 3.78
N LEU A 37 -17.44 58.27 4.61
CA LEU A 37 -17.06 59.31 5.58
C LEU A 37 -16.70 60.63 4.89
N SER A 38 -15.99 60.58 3.75
CA SER A 38 -15.70 61.79 2.96
C SER A 38 -16.96 62.44 2.38
N LYS A 39 -17.97 61.65 1.98
CA LYS A 39 -19.27 62.17 1.53
C LYS A 39 -20.05 62.79 2.67
N VAL A 40 -20.07 62.13 3.84
CA VAL A 40 -20.71 62.64 5.06
C VAL A 40 -20.06 63.97 5.45
N ALA A 41 -18.73 64.04 5.49
CA ALA A 41 -17.99 65.27 5.76
C ALA A 41 -18.39 66.42 4.83
N LYS A 42 -18.40 66.17 3.51
CA LYS A 42 -18.85 67.14 2.50
C LYS A 42 -20.29 67.61 2.69
N LEU A 43 -21.21 66.69 3.03
CA LEU A 43 -22.62 67.03 3.27
C LEU A 43 -22.81 67.82 4.56
N SER A 44 -22.00 67.56 5.59
CA SER A 44 -22.03 68.26 6.87
C SER A 44 -21.30 69.61 6.86
N GLY A 45 -20.52 69.93 5.82
CA GLY A 45 -19.69 71.15 5.77
C GLY A 45 -18.53 71.17 6.78
N VAL A 46 -18.14 70.00 7.30
CA VAL A 46 -17.12 69.79 8.34
C VAL A 46 -15.95 69.03 7.70
N SER A 47 -14.69 69.39 8.01
CA SER A 47 -13.52 68.73 7.41
C SER A 47 -13.35 67.31 7.97
N TYR A 48 -12.75 66.41 7.18
CA TYR A 48 -12.54 65.02 7.60
C TYR A 48 -11.65 64.92 8.84
N GLU A 49 -10.69 65.85 9.00
CA GLU A 49 -9.82 65.92 10.19
C GLU A 49 -10.60 66.28 11.47
N GLN A 50 -11.65 67.11 11.36
CA GLN A 50 -12.52 67.51 12.48
C GLN A 50 -13.43 66.37 12.99
N TYR A 51 -13.60 65.28 12.24
CA TYR A 51 -14.24 64.06 12.73
C TYR A 51 -13.28 63.17 13.54
N SER A 52 -11.96 63.39 13.41
CA SER A 52 -10.93 62.64 14.15
C SER A 52 -10.48 63.36 15.42
N GLU A 53 -10.73 64.67 15.52
CA GLU A 53 -10.52 65.44 16.74
C GLU A 53 -11.61 65.07 17.75
N GLY A 54 -11.22 64.79 19.00
CA GLY A 54 -12.17 64.45 20.05
C GLY A 54 -13.21 65.55 20.24
N VAL A 55 -14.47 65.16 20.38
CA VAL A 55 -15.61 66.07 20.59
C VAL A 55 -15.36 66.92 21.85
N ASP A 56 -15.66 68.22 21.77
CA ASP A 56 -15.57 69.12 22.93
C ASP A 56 -16.42 68.59 24.10
N LYS A 57 -15.87 68.62 25.32
CA LYS A 57 -16.50 68.03 26.52
C LYS A 57 -17.92 68.53 26.75
N THR A 58 -18.18 69.80 26.44
CA THR A 58 -19.51 70.40 26.63
C THR A 58 -20.57 69.86 25.66
N THR A 59 -20.14 69.43 24.46
CA THR A 59 -21.00 68.81 23.45
C THR A 59 -21.22 67.33 23.75
N GLN A 60 -20.17 66.65 24.23
CA GLN A 60 -20.25 65.27 24.72
C GLN A 60 -21.20 65.17 25.93
N GLU A 61 -21.07 66.06 26.92
CA GLU A 61 -21.96 66.09 28.10
C GLU A 61 -23.42 66.41 27.75
N ARG A 62 -23.66 67.26 26.73
CA ARG A 62 -25.02 67.51 26.21
C ARG A 62 -25.58 66.31 25.47
N TYR A 63 -24.77 65.62 24.69
CA TYR A 63 -25.17 64.39 24.01
C TYR A 63 -25.48 63.29 25.03
N ASP A 64 -24.62 63.08 26.02
CA ASP A 64 -24.79 62.09 27.08
C ASP A 64 -26.03 62.39 27.96
N ALA A 65 -26.34 63.67 28.18
CA ALA A 65 -27.57 64.10 28.88
C ALA A 65 -28.87 63.84 28.10
N ILE A 66 -28.79 63.76 26.76
CA ILE A 66 -29.93 63.48 25.87
C ILE A 66 -29.96 61.99 25.47
N SER A 67 -28.81 61.31 25.49
CA SER A 67 -28.57 59.94 25.04
C SER A 67 -28.72 58.90 26.17
N GLY A 68 -29.63 59.16 27.12
CA GLY A 68 -30.08 58.12 28.03
C GLY A 68 -30.78 57.04 27.21
N LYS A 69 -30.11 55.91 26.95
CA LYS A 69 -30.67 54.81 26.16
C LYS A 69 -32.04 54.45 26.71
N SER A 70 -33.05 54.50 25.85
CA SER A 70 -34.38 54.05 26.21
C SER A 70 -34.33 52.57 26.62
N GLU A 71 -35.18 52.12 27.55
CA GLU A 71 -35.31 50.70 27.91
C GLU A 71 -35.47 49.82 26.66
N ILE A 72 -36.18 50.34 25.65
CA ILE A 72 -36.35 49.73 24.34
C ILE A 72 -35.01 49.55 23.62
N GLU A 73 -34.14 50.56 23.60
CA GLU A 73 -32.83 50.48 22.94
C GLU A 73 -31.88 49.49 23.66
N THR A 74 -32.01 49.40 24.98
CA THR A 74 -31.26 48.44 25.79
C THR A 74 -31.71 47.01 25.48
N LEU A 75 -33.02 46.77 25.47
CA LEU A 75 -33.60 45.46 25.10
C LEU A 75 -33.26 45.07 23.65
N VAL A 76 -33.28 46.03 22.72
CA VAL A 76 -32.87 45.80 21.33
C VAL A 76 -31.39 45.41 21.26
N SER A 77 -30.52 46.11 21.98
CA SER A 77 -29.09 45.78 22.06
C SER A 77 -28.83 44.41 22.68
N GLU A 78 -29.58 44.04 23.73
CA GLU A 78 -29.50 42.73 24.37
C GLU A 78 -29.96 41.61 23.43
N ASN A 79 -31.04 41.84 22.69
CA ASN A 79 -31.57 40.89 21.71
C ASN A 79 -30.56 40.65 20.57
N TYR A 80 -29.96 41.70 20.01
CA TYR A 80 -28.89 41.54 19.02
C TYR A 80 -27.69 40.77 19.57
N ASN A 81 -27.30 41.00 20.83
CA ASN A 81 -26.21 40.26 21.47
C ASN A 81 -26.58 38.77 21.66
N LEU A 82 -27.84 38.47 22.01
CA LEU A 82 -28.32 37.10 22.11
C LEU A 82 -28.32 36.39 20.75
N ILE A 83 -28.81 37.04 19.70
CA ILE A 83 -28.78 36.51 18.33
C ILE A 83 -27.34 36.20 17.92
N TYR A 84 -26.42 37.13 18.15
CA TYR A 84 -25.01 36.93 17.85
C TYR A 84 -24.41 35.71 18.56
N LYS A 85 -24.72 35.53 19.86
CA LYS A 85 -24.27 34.37 20.63
C LYS A 85 -24.85 33.06 20.10
N ILE A 86 -26.13 33.06 19.70
CA ILE A 86 -26.79 31.89 19.11
C ILE A 86 -26.10 31.51 17.79
N GLU A 87 -25.85 32.49 16.91
CA GLU A 87 -25.17 32.25 15.63
C GLU A 87 -23.74 31.72 15.85
N GLN A 88 -23.02 32.26 16.83
CA GLN A 88 -21.68 31.78 17.18
C GLN A 88 -21.72 30.33 17.66
N GLN A 89 -22.70 29.99 18.52
CA GLN A 89 -22.86 28.63 19.01
C GLN A 89 -23.24 27.65 17.88
N ASP A 90 -24.13 28.05 16.97
CA ASP A 90 -24.50 27.27 15.80
C ASP A 90 -23.31 27.04 14.85
N TYR A 91 -22.49 28.07 14.65
CA TYR A 91 -21.25 27.94 13.87
C TYR A 91 -20.31 26.91 14.51
N MET A 92 -20.09 27.00 15.82
CA MET A 92 -19.22 26.07 16.54
C MET A 92 -19.78 24.65 16.51
N ASN A 93 -21.09 24.48 16.71
CA ASN A 93 -21.77 23.19 16.60
C ASN A 93 -21.59 22.56 15.22
N LYS A 94 -21.74 23.35 14.14
CA LYS A 94 -21.48 22.86 12.77
C LYS A 94 -20.04 22.38 12.61
N LYS A 95 -19.06 23.12 13.12
CA LYS A 95 -17.64 22.73 13.07
C LYS A 95 -17.36 21.45 13.86
N VAL A 96 -17.94 21.30 15.04
CA VAL A 96 -17.83 20.08 15.85
C VAL A 96 -18.43 18.89 15.11
N TRP A 97 -19.60 19.04 14.50
CA TRP A 97 -20.21 17.99 13.70
C TRP A 97 -19.38 17.59 12.48
N THR A 98 -18.81 18.57 11.77
CA THR A 98 -17.87 18.29 10.68
C THR A 98 -16.66 17.49 11.17
N LEU A 99 -16.09 17.85 12.32
CA LEU A 99 -14.97 17.12 12.91
C LEU A 99 -15.35 15.68 13.27
N ILE A 100 -16.51 15.48 13.90
CA ILE A 100 -17.04 14.14 14.22
C ILE A 100 -17.17 13.30 12.95
N ASN A 101 -17.68 13.89 11.86
CA ASN A 101 -17.82 13.20 10.58
C ASN A 101 -16.45 12.81 10.01
N HIS A 102 -15.46 13.71 10.01
CA HIS A 102 -14.10 13.36 9.57
C HIS A 102 -13.48 12.25 10.41
N VAL A 103 -13.67 12.27 11.74
CA VAL A 103 -13.19 11.19 12.62
C VAL A 103 -13.85 9.86 12.26
N ASN A 104 -15.16 9.85 12.02
CA ASN A 104 -15.88 8.64 11.61
C ASN A 104 -15.40 8.11 10.25
N GLU A 105 -15.17 9.01 9.28
CA GLU A 105 -14.61 8.64 7.98
C GLU A 105 -13.23 8.01 8.13
N HIS A 106 -12.34 8.61 8.92
CA HIS A 106 -11.01 8.05 9.19
C HIS A 106 -11.07 6.69 9.88
N ILE A 107 -11.95 6.50 10.86
CA ILE A 107 -12.16 5.19 11.50
C ILE A 107 -12.61 4.15 10.46
N ASN A 108 -13.51 4.53 9.55
CA ASN A 108 -13.95 3.63 8.49
C ASN A 108 -12.82 3.29 7.51
N SER A 109 -12.02 4.28 7.11
CA SER A 109 -10.82 4.06 6.27
C SER A 109 -9.82 3.11 6.93
N ILE A 110 -9.55 3.27 8.23
CA ILE A 110 -8.67 2.37 8.99
C ILE A 110 -9.26 0.94 8.99
N ARG A 111 -10.57 0.81 9.17
CA ARG A 111 -11.24 -0.50 9.15
C ARG A 111 -11.13 -1.18 7.79
N ILE A 112 -11.30 -0.43 6.71
CA ILE A 112 -11.14 -0.94 5.32
C ILE A 112 -9.69 -1.39 5.11
N PHE A 113 -8.72 -0.54 5.47
CA PHE A 113 -7.31 -0.85 5.36
C PHE A 113 -6.93 -2.14 6.11
N LEU A 114 -7.43 -2.34 7.33
CA LEU A 114 -7.17 -3.56 8.10
C LEU A 114 -7.75 -4.82 7.43
N LYS A 115 -8.93 -4.72 6.82
CA LYS A 115 -9.52 -5.82 6.05
C LYS A 115 -8.66 -6.15 4.82
N GLU A 116 -8.22 -5.13 4.08
CA GLU A 116 -7.36 -5.29 2.90
C GLU A 116 -6.01 -5.91 3.28
N GLN A 117 -5.37 -5.44 4.34
CA GLN A 117 -4.13 -6.02 4.88
C GLN A 117 -4.28 -7.50 5.21
N LYS A 118 -5.39 -7.89 5.86
CA LYS A 118 -5.65 -9.30 6.20
C LYS A 118 -5.83 -10.17 4.94
N LEU A 119 -6.52 -9.64 3.93
CA LEU A 119 -6.72 -10.32 2.65
C LEU A 119 -5.38 -10.50 1.92
N LEU A 120 -4.58 -9.43 1.81
CA LEU A 120 -3.26 -9.46 1.19
C LEU A 120 -2.30 -10.44 1.87
N LYS A 121 -2.29 -10.51 3.21
CA LYS A 121 -1.49 -11.50 3.95
C LYS A 121 -1.88 -12.93 3.60
N THR A 122 -3.18 -13.20 3.48
CA THR A 122 -3.69 -14.53 3.14
C THR A 122 -3.31 -14.93 1.72
N THR A 123 -3.43 -14.00 0.76
CA THR A 123 -3.03 -14.22 -0.63
C THR A 123 -1.53 -14.46 -0.73
N LYS A 124 -0.70 -13.60 -0.14
CA LYS A 124 0.77 -13.79 -0.13
C LYS A 124 1.20 -15.13 0.46
N TYR A 125 0.53 -15.60 1.53
CA TYR A 125 0.83 -16.90 2.10
C TYR A 125 0.51 -18.04 1.13
N LYS A 126 -0.64 -17.97 0.44
CA LYS A 126 -1.00 -18.95 -0.59
C LYS A 126 -0.02 -18.94 -1.76
N ASP A 127 0.39 -17.76 -2.21
CA ASP A 127 1.34 -17.62 -3.31
C ASP A 127 2.69 -18.22 -2.94
N ILE A 128 3.21 -17.91 -1.74
CA ILE A 128 4.46 -18.50 -1.24
C ILE A 128 4.35 -20.02 -1.11
N LEU A 129 3.25 -20.54 -0.58
CA LEU A 129 3.02 -21.98 -0.45
C LEU A 129 3.02 -22.64 -1.83
N ASN A 130 2.33 -22.05 -2.79
CA ASN A 130 2.22 -22.61 -4.13
C ASN A 130 3.57 -22.56 -4.86
N GLU A 131 4.25 -21.40 -4.87
CA GLU A 131 5.52 -21.22 -5.57
C GLU A 131 6.66 -22.03 -4.96
N LYS A 132 6.78 -22.06 -3.63
CA LYS A 132 7.94 -22.66 -2.98
C LYS A 132 7.77 -24.13 -2.66
N ILE A 133 6.56 -24.59 -2.37
CA ILE A 133 6.33 -25.95 -1.89
C ILE A 133 5.68 -26.78 -2.98
N VAL A 134 4.51 -26.39 -3.49
CA VAL A 134 3.74 -27.21 -4.45
C VAL A 134 4.49 -27.41 -5.77
N ILE A 135 5.12 -26.37 -6.31
CA ILE A 135 5.92 -26.50 -7.55
C ILE A 135 7.13 -27.41 -7.32
N GLN A 136 7.84 -27.26 -6.20
CA GLN A 136 9.03 -28.06 -5.92
C GLN A 136 8.67 -29.53 -5.68
N GLU A 137 7.58 -29.80 -4.98
CA GLU A 137 7.02 -31.15 -4.80
C GLU A 137 6.73 -31.80 -6.15
N ASN A 138 6.04 -31.09 -7.05
CA ASN A 138 5.77 -31.59 -8.41
C ASN A 138 7.05 -31.86 -9.21
N ILE A 139 8.07 -31.01 -9.11
CA ILE A 139 9.36 -31.23 -9.79
C ILE A 139 10.05 -32.48 -9.27
N VAL A 140 10.06 -32.69 -7.94
CA VAL A 140 10.64 -33.88 -7.32
C VAL A 140 9.90 -35.14 -7.76
N ASP A 141 8.56 -35.10 -7.80
CA ASP A 141 7.74 -36.22 -8.25
C ASP A 141 8.01 -36.55 -9.72
N GLN A 142 8.08 -35.55 -10.59
CA GLN A 142 8.41 -35.74 -12.00
C GLN A 142 9.82 -36.34 -12.17
N ASN A 143 10.81 -35.81 -11.46
CA ASN A 143 12.18 -36.34 -11.51
C ASN A 143 12.24 -37.79 -11.01
N THR A 144 11.49 -38.12 -9.96
CA THR A 144 11.41 -39.48 -9.42
C THR A 144 10.81 -40.43 -10.45
N GLN A 145 9.72 -40.04 -11.12
CA GLN A 145 9.12 -40.84 -12.19
C GLN A 145 10.07 -41.05 -13.37
N VAL A 146 10.83 -40.02 -13.76
CA VAL A 146 11.85 -40.14 -14.82
C VAL A 146 12.95 -41.12 -14.42
N LEU A 147 13.43 -41.05 -13.18
CA LEU A 147 14.45 -41.97 -12.67
C LEU A 147 13.94 -43.41 -12.60
N MET A 148 12.70 -43.64 -12.17
CA MET A 148 12.10 -44.97 -12.17
C MET A 148 12.00 -45.54 -13.59
N LYS A 149 11.50 -44.76 -14.55
CA LYS A 149 11.45 -45.19 -15.96
C LYS A 149 12.84 -45.47 -16.54
N SER A 150 13.83 -44.65 -16.19
CA SER A 150 15.22 -44.85 -16.61
C SER A 150 15.80 -46.13 -16.03
N LYS A 151 15.58 -46.40 -14.74
CA LYS A 151 15.96 -47.64 -14.07
C LYS A 151 15.35 -48.84 -14.77
N ASP A 152 14.05 -48.83 -15.03
CA ASP A 152 13.35 -49.95 -15.69
C ASP A 152 13.90 -50.20 -17.10
N SER A 153 14.16 -49.13 -17.88
CA SER A 153 14.79 -49.25 -19.20
C SER A 153 16.22 -49.80 -19.11
N MET A 154 16.99 -49.38 -18.11
CA MET A 154 18.36 -49.85 -17.90
C MET A 154 18.38 -51.34 -17.55
N VAL A 155 17.47 -51.80 -16.67
CA VAL A 155 17.29 -53.22 -16.34
C VAL A 155 16.97 -54.04 -17.58
N LEU A 156 16.03 -53.58 -18.43
CA LEU A 156 15.69 -54.27 -19.68
C LEU A 156 16.90 -54.38 -20.62
N LYS A 157 17.66 -53.29 -20.79
CA LYS A 157 18.86 -53.27 -21.63
C LYS A 157 19.96 -54.19 -21.09
N ILE A 158 20.19 -54.18 -19.77
CA ILE A 158 21.14 -55.09 -19.13
C ILE A 158 20.74 -56.54 -19.40
N ASN A 159 19.46 -56.88 -19.20
CA ASN A 159 18.96 -58.23 -19.47
C ASN A 159 19.13 -58.63 -20.94
N GLU A 160 18.89 -57.71 -21.88
CA GLU A 160 19.11 -57.96 -23.31
C GLU A 160 20.59 -58.22 -23.62
N VAL A 161 21.50 -57.44 -23.03
CA VAL A 161 22.96 -57.64 -23.18
C VAL A 161 23.38 -58.98 -22.57
N LEU A 162 22.86 -59.34 -21.39
CA LEU A 162 23.14 -60.62 -20.74
C LEU A 162 22.64 -61.80 -21.59
N GLN A 163 21.46 -61.69 -22.20
CA GLN A 163 20.95 -62.71 -23.11
C GLN A 163 21.82 -62.86 -24.35
N LYS A 164 22.19 -61.75 -25.00
CA LYS A 164 23.09 -61.77 -26.16
C LYS A 164 24.45 -62.36 -25.82
N LEU A 165 25.01 -61.98 -24.67
CA LEU A 165 26.27 -62.54 -24.17
C LEU A 165 26.15 -64.03 -23.90
N SER A 166 25.05 -64.49 -23.29
CA SER A 166 24.79 -65.92 -23.08
C SER A 166 24.72 -66.71 -24.39
N ILE A 167 24.08 -66.14 -25.43
CA ILE A 167 24.02 -66.75 -26.76
C ILE A 167 25.42 -66.86 -27.38
N VAL A 168 26.19 -65.76 -27.38
CA VAL A 168 27.57 -65.75 -27.91
C VAL A 168 28.44 -66.76 -27.17
N LEU A 169 28.35 -66.81 -25.83
CA LEU A 169 29.07 -67.82 -25.04
C LEU A 169 28.66 -69.25 -25.42
N LYS A 170 27.40 -69.50 -25.79
CA LYS A 170 26.97 -70.84 -26.22
C LYS A 170 27.45 -71.23 -27.62
N GLU A 171 27.67 -70.26 -28.49
CA GLU A 171 28.15 -70.48 -29.86
C GLU A 171 29.66 -70.73 -29.95
N ILE A 172 30.42 -70.36 -28.90
CA ILE A 172 31.87 -70.53 -28.85
C ILE A 172 32.24 -71.95 -28.42
N ASP A 173 33.01 -72.64 -29.25
CA ASP A 173 33.64 -73.91 -28.90
C ASP A 173 34.91 -73.66 -28.07
N PHE A 174 34.73 -73.55 -26.75
CA PHE A 174 35.82 -73.30 -25.81
C PHE A 174 36.89 -74.40 -25.77
N THR A 175 36.64 -75.59 -26.35
CA THR A 175 37.63 -76.68 -26.41
C THR A 175 38.75 -76.43 -27.42
N LYS A 176 38.53 -75.51 -28.38
CA LYS A 176 39.49 -75.16 -29.44
C LYS A 176 40.29 -73.88 -29.16
N ILE A 177 40.06 -73.22 -28.03
CA ILE A 177 40.72 -71.96 -27.68
C ILE A 177 42.03 -72.24 -26.93
N GLU A 178 43.14 -71.65 -27.39
CA GLU A 178 44.43 -71.74 -26.70
C GLU A 178 44.34 -71.11 -25.31
N GLN A 179 44.77 -71.84 -24.28
CA GLN A 179 44.77 -71.39 -22.87
C GLN A 179 45.91 -70.41 -22.60
N ASN A 180 45.81 -69.23 -23.20
CA ASN A 180 46.74 -68.13 -23.02
C ASN A 180 46.36 -67.26 -21.80
N SER A 181 47.20 -66.26 -21.48
CA SER A 181 46.96 -65.29 -20.39
C SER A 181 45.57 -64.63 -20.48
N ASP A 182 45.10 -64.37 -21.71
CA ASP A 182 43.87 -63.62 -21.94
C ASP A 182 42.61 -64.47 -21.74
N TYR A 183 42.70 -65.78 -21.98
CA TYR A 183 41.66 -66.76 -21.61
C TYR A 183 41.41 -66.77 -20.09
N PHE A 184 42.47 -66.75 -19.27
CA PHE A 184 42.34 -66.71 -17.82
C PHE A 184 41.75 -65.38 -17.32
N LYS A 185 42.17 -64.24 -17.88
CA LYS A 185 41.57 -62.91 -17.56
C LYS A 185 40.08 -62.84 -17.91
N PHE A 186 39.68 -63.44 -19.03
CA PHE A 186 38.28 -63.53 -19.43
C PHE A 186 37.47 -64.37 -18.45
N LYS A 187 38.01 -65.51 -18.02
CA LYS A 187 37.39 -66.39 -17.01
C LYS A 187 37.26 -65.70 -15.65
N GLU A 188 38.29 -64.98 -15.21
CA GLU A 188 38.22 -64.17 -13.98
C GLU A 188 37.14 -63.07 -14.07
N SER A 189 36.99 -62.45 -15.24
CA SER A 189 35.95 -61.44 -15.48
C SER A 189 34.53 -62.02 -15.39
N LEU A 190 34.31 -63.25 -15.87
CA LEU A 190 33.03 -63.95 -15.72
C LEU A 190 32.75 -64.33 -14.26
N ILE A 191 33.77 -64.76 -13.51
CA ILE A 191 33.64 -65.04 -12.08
C ILE A 191 33.34 -63.75 -11.30
N PHE A 192 33.98 -62.64 -11.65
CA PHE A 192 33.72 -61.33 -11.06
C PHE A 192 32.27 -60.88 -11.30
N LEU A 193 31.74 -61.08 -12.51
CA LEU A 193 30.35 -60.76 -12.83
C LEU A 193 29.36 -61.61 -12.04
N LYS A 194 29.64 -62.90 -11.86
CA LYS A 194 28.83 -63.81 -11.05
C LYS A 194 28.82 -63.43 -9.57
N ASN A 195 29.99 -63.10 -9.02
CA ASN A 195 30.14 -62.83 -7.58
C ASN A 195 29.62 -61.46 -7.14
N ASN A 196 29.71 -60.43 -8.00
CA ASN A 196 29.31 -59.08 -7.62
C ASN A 196 27.92 -58.66 -8.10
N PHE A 197 27.39 -59.33 -9.14
CA PHE A 197 26.13 -58.93 -9.77
C PHE A 197 25.12 -60.08 -9.87
N GLU A 198 25.39 -61.25 -9.28
CA GLU A 198 24.53 -62.45 -9.30
C GLU A 198 24.14 -62.90 -10.73
N VAL A 199 24.99 -62.59 -11.72
CA VAL A 199 24.76 -62.93 -13.12
C VAL A 199 25.26 -64.36 -13.38
N ASP A 200 24.34 -65.29 -13.66
CA ASP A 200 24.70 -66.69 -13.95
C ASP A 200 24.81 -66.92 -15.47
N LEU A 201 26.01 -66.71 -16.02
CA LEU A 201 26.33 -67.03 -17.41
C LEU A 201 26.98 -68.42 -17.46
N THR A 202 26.18 -69.45 -17.73
CA THR A 202 26.68 -70.82 -17.91
C THR A 202 27.48 -70.93 -19.20
N ILE A 203 28.79 -71.12 -19.09
CA ILE A 203 29.63 -71.60 -20.20
C ILE A 203 29.24 -73.07 -20.43
N PRO A 204 28.73 -73.45 -21.62
CA PRO A 204 28.53 -74.86 -21.90
C PRO A 204 29.92 -75.54 -22.03
N ASN A 205 30.11 -76.60 -21.24
CA ASN A 205 31.33 -77.40 -21.07
C ASN A 205 32.35 -76.83 -20.06
N MET A 206 31.94 -76.77 -18.79
CA MET A 206 32.78 -77.37 -17.75
C MET A 206 32.54 -78.88 -17.71
#